data_AF-F2E6Y7-F1
#
_entry.id   AF-F2E6Y7-F1
#
_cell.length_a   1.000
_cell.length_b   1.000
_cell.length_c   1.000
_cell.angle_alpha   90.00
_cell.angle_beta   90.00
_cell.angle_gamma   90.00
#
_symmetry.space_group_name_H-M   'P 1'
#
loop_
_entity.id
_entity.type
_entity.pdbx_description
1 polymer ?
#
loop_
_entity_poly.entity_id
_entity_poly.type
_entity_poly.pdbx_seq_one_letter_code
_entity_poly.pdbx_strand_id
1 'polypeptide(L)'
;MRARTPSRVLAAASLRRSIPSLTVRYQSSSSTSTWQPALPRGEMPVYDEALDFLASHRKECDKQIERLRSIAEPTPEQRAEMDAWEVDGYVNDPATRSLFKETGGSGYMDRPVMRHLAERKWKKEGGQDLIMGRIYQNKVVPDVVPDIAPLNPLLLAVDNQTIEPGSTMDSRSIEKPPALHYQSFQHPSIPTNKNPNPSALYTLVVVNPDEPDTVNHSYSTRLHYLKTDIPLSVISDSEHIINSTLGKEIVSWEPIAPPKHTDRHRLVFVLFRQYKDTFSKLTSAPPRENFNVRSLMATFDFPLNSIVGINLVKTQWTEESSEHIDNVWKKYRGADKAPVFSEFAHHARSAKPLSPVQKRAEALRERAWQRSVEELEREMADPTEIEEEDVPRSGKPE
;
A
#
# COMPACT_ATOMS: atom_id res chain seq x y z
N MET A 1 -26.48 62.02 33.52
CA MET A 1 -25.56 61.23 32.67
C MET A 1 -24.78 60.26 33.55
N ARG A 2 -25.13 58.98 33.55
CA ARG A 2 -24.25 57.83 33.81
C ARG A 2 -25.05 56.53 33.65
N ALA A 3 -24.35 55.55 33.11
CA ALA A 3 -24.89 54.50 32.25
C ALA A 3 -25.43 53.28 33.01
N ARG A 4 -26.35 52.59 32.34
CA ARG A 4 -26.90 51.28 32.68
C ARG A 4 -25.79 50.22 32.74
N THR A 5 -25.82 49.38 33.78
CA THR A 5 -25.33 48.01 33.73
C THR A 5 -26.49 47.08 34.08
N PRO A 6 -26.74 46.03 33.28
CA PRO A 6 -27.37 44.84 33.80
C PRO A 6 -26.36 43.69 33.84
N SER A 7 -26.17 43.19 35.06
CA SER A 7 -25.57 41.90 35.36
C SER A 7 -26.35 40.79 34.65
N ARG A 8 -25.67 39.95 33.87
CA ARG A 8 -26.26 38.76 33.24
C ARG A 8 -25.70 37.52 33.91
N VAL A 9 -26.61 36.83 34.59
CA VAL A 9 -26.47 35.49 35.15
C VAL A 9 -26.08 34.51 34.03
N LEU A 10 -24.98 33.78 34.24
CA LEU A 10 -24.54 32.69 33.37
C LEU A 10 -25.42 31.45 33.63
N ALA A 11 -26.39 31.20 32.75
CA ALA A 11 -27.04 29.90 32.65
C ALA A 11 -26.16 29.00 31.77
N ALA A 12 -25.62 27.93 32.35
CA ALA A 12 -24.88 26.89 31.65
C ALA A 12 -25.84 26.10 30.74
N ALA A 13 -25.82 26.38 29.45
CA ALA A 13 -26.53 25.59 28.45
C ALA A 13 -25.69 24.35 28.08
N SER A 14 -26.13 23.19 28.56
CA SER A 14 -25.68 21.88 28.09
C SER A 14 -26.07 21.70 26.61
N LEU A 15 -25.14 21.96 25.70
CA LEU A 15 -25.28 21.61 24.28
C LEU A 15 -25.14 20.10 24.10
N ARG A 16 -26.25 19.37 24.23
CA ARG A 16 -26.37 18.04 23.61
C ARG A 16 -26.35 18.24 22.10
N ARG A 17 -25.21 17.95 21.46
CA ARG A 17 -25.13 17.85 20.00
C ARG A 17 -25.99 16.66 19.55
N SER A 18 -27.16 16.97 19.00
CA SER A 18 -27.97 16.03 18.22
C SER A 18 -27.21 15.66 16.96
N ILE A 19 -26.77 14.40 16.87
CA ILE A 19 -26.30 13.79 15.62
C ILE A 19 -27.52 13.71 14.69
N PRO A 20 -27.47 14.20 13.45
CA PRO A 20 -28.60 14.10 12.54
C PRO A 20 -28.85 12.62 12.24
N SER A 21 -30.02 12.12 12.64
CA SER A 21 -30.52 10.82 12.23
C SER A 21 -30.80 10.87 10.73
N LEU A 22 -29.84 10.41 9.93
CA LEU A 22 -30.04 10.16 8.51
C LEU A 22 -30.90 8.90 8.36
N THR A 23 -32.21 9.05 8.49
CA THR A 23 -33.16 8.10 7.93
C THR A 23 -33.06 8.16 6.40
N VAL A 24 -32.16 7.35 5.85
CA VAL A 24 -32.11 7.08 4.41
C VAL A 24 -33.34 6.25 4.08
N ARG A 25 -34.33 6.88 3.47
CA ARG A 25 -35.41 6.17 2.79
C ARG A 25 -34.78 5.34 1.69
N TYR A 26 -35.02 4.03 1.73
CA TYR A 26 -34.79 3.12 0.61
C TYR A 26 -35.76 3.54 -0.50
N GLN A 27 -35.43 4.58 -1.25
CA GLN A 27 -35.98 4.73 -2.57
C GLN A 27 -35.35 3.61 -3.38
N SER A 28 -36.15 2.63 -3.76
CA SER A 28 -35.86 1.79 -4.91
C SER A 28 -35.45 2.76 -6.03
N SER A 29 -34.16 2.85 -6.33
CA SER A 29 -33.69 3.54 -7.50
C SER A 29 -34.40 2.86 -8.66
N SER A 30 -35.41 3.54 -9.20
CA SER A 30 -36.04 3.15 -10.45
C SER A 30 -34.92 3.00 -11.45
N SER A 31 -34.62 1.77 -11.82
CA SER A 31 -33.60 1.43 -12.80
C SER A 31 -34.04 1.98 -14.14
N THR A 32 -33.67 3.23 -14.46
CA THR A 32 -33.60 3.67 -15.85
C THR A 32 -32.37 3.04 -16.46
N SER A 33 -32.39 1.71 -16.59
CA SER A 33 -31.45 1.01 -17.45
C SER A 33 -31.69 1.53 -18.86
N THR A 34 -30.70 2.19 -19.43
CA THR A 34 -30.68 2.64 -20.84
C THR A 34 -30.54 1.47 -21.81
N TRP A 35 -30.23 0.27 -21.30
CA TRP A 35 -30.06 -0.92 -22.12
C TRP A 35 -31.36 -1.31 -22.84
N GLN A 36 -31.21 -1.57 -24.14
CA GLN A 36 -32.23 -2.17 -24.99
C GLN A 36 -31.67 -3.44 -25.62
N PRO A 37 -32.52 -4.45 -25.90
CA PRO A 37 -32.11 -5.62 -26.66
C PRO A 37 -31.44 -5.22 -27.98
N ALA A 38 -30.41 -5.96 -28.37
CA ALA A 38 -29.64 -5.68 -29.59
C ALA A 38 -30.46 -5.89 -30.87
N LEU A 39 -31.45 -6.79 -30.80
CA LEU A 39 -32.38 -7.11 -31.87
C LEU A 39 -33.82 -6.97 -31.36
N PRO A 40 -34.78 -6.52 -32.20
CA PRO A 40 -36.19 -6.61 -31.90
C PRO A 40 -36.63 -8.07 -31.74
N ARG A 41 -37.66 -8.28 -30.91
CA ARG A 41 -38.23 -9.61 -30.67
C ARG A 41 -38.74 -10.23 -31.97
N GLY A 42 -38.43 -11.50 -32.18
CA GLY A 42 -38.82 -12.30 -33.35
C GLY A 42 -37.80 -12.31 -34.49
N GLU A 43 -36.79 -11.43 -34.47
CA GLU A 43 -35.75 -11.41 -35.51
C GLU A 43 -34.79 -12.60 -35.39
N MET A 44 -34.41 -12.95 -34.16
CA MET A 44 -33.59 -14.13 -33.89
C MET A 44 -34.16 -14.92 -32.71
N PRO A 45 -34.91 -16.02 -32.96
CA PRO A 45 -35.56 -16.80 -31.92
C PRO A 45 -34.61 -17.29 -30.81
N VAL A 46 -33.36 -17.62 -31.18
CA VAL A 46 -32.32 -18.06 -30.22
C VAL A 46 -31.94 -16.94 -29.25
N TYR A 47 -31.93 -15.68 -29.70
CA TYR A 47 -31.65 -14.54 -28.83
C TYR A 47 -32.79 -14.28 -27.84
N ASP A 48 -34.02 -14.31 -28.34
CA ASP A 48 -35.21 -14.15 -27.51
C ASP A 48 -35.29 -15.24 -26.44
N GLU A 49 -35.06 -16.50 -26.82
CA GLU A 49 -35.02 -17.62 -25.88
C GLU A 49 -33.90 -17.46 -24.84
N ALA A 50 -32.72 -16.97 -25.26
CA ALA A 50 -31.63 -16.69 -24.32
C ALA A 50 -31.99 -15.59 -23.32
N LEU A 51 -32.66 -14.52 -23.76
CA LEU A 51 -33.15 -13.46 -22.88
C LEU A 51 -34.23 -13.98 -21.92
N ASP A 52 -35.16 -14.80 -22.41
CA ASP A 52 -36.23 -15.41 -21.61
C ASP A 52 -35.65 -16.40 -20.58
N PHE A 53 -34.62 -17.17 -20.95
CA PHE A 53 -33.87 -18.03 -20.04
C PHE A 53 -33.19 -17.23 -18.91
N LEU A 54 -32.43 -16.18 -19.26
CA LEU A 54 -31.76 -15.32 -18.27
C LEU A 54 -32.77 -14.64 -17.35
N ALA A 55 -33.88 -14.16 -17.89
CA ALA A 55 -34.94 -13.54 -17.10
C ALA A 55 -35.61 -14.56 -16.14
N SER A 56 -35.80 -15.80 -16.57
CA SER A 56 -36.37 -16.87 -15.75
C SER A 56 -35.41 -17.30 -14.63
N HIS A 57 -34.12 -17.44 -14.94
CA HIS A 57 -33.09 -17.75 -13.95
C HIS A 57 -32.93 -16.63 -12.91
N ARG A 58 -32.91 -15.36 -13.35
CA ARG A 58 -32.89 -14.20 -12.45
C ARG A 58 -34.09 -14.19 -11.50
N LYS A 59 -35.31 -14.44 -12.01
CA LYS A 59 -36.51 -14.56 -11.18
C LYS A 59 -36.40 -15.65 -10.12
N GLU A 60 -35.73 -16.76 -10.40
CA GLU A 60 -35.51 -17.81 -9.41
C GLU A 60 -34.52 -17.36 -8.33
N CYS A 61 -33.44 -16.70 -8.71
CA CYS A 61 -32.49 -16.11 -7.76
C CYS A 61 -33.17 -15.05 -6.89
N ASP A 62 -34.01 -14.20 -7.48
CA ASP A 62 -34.77 -13.18 -6.75
C ASP A 62 -35.67 -13.78 -5.68
N LYS A 63 -36.31 -14.94 -5.93
CA LYS A 63 -37.10 -15.64 -4.91
C LYS A 63 -36.25 -16.06 -3.71
N GLN A 64 -35.02 -16.54 -3.95
CA GLN A 64 -34.11 -16.92 -2.86
C GLN A 64 -33.65 -15.69 -2.07
N ILE A 65 -33.34 -14.59 -2.77
CA ILE A 65 -32.99 -13.30 -2.16
C ILE A 65 -34.16 -12.78 -1.31
N GLU A 66 -35.38 -12.78 -1.81
CA GLU A 66 -36.58 -12.35 -1.08
C GLU A 66 -36.83 -13.22 0.15
N ARG A 67 -36.66 -14.54 0.03
CA ARG A 67 -36.74 -15.47 1.16
C ARG A 67 -35.74 -15.10 2.25
N LEU A 68 -34.48 -14.83 1.91
CA LEU A 68 -33.45 -14.43 2.87
C LEU A 68 -33.69 -13.03 3.44
N ARG A 69 -34.18 -12.08 2.64
CA ARG A 69 -34.54 -10.72 3.09
C ARG A 69 -35.73 -10.68 4.05
N SER A 70 -36.61 -11.68 4.00
CA SER A 70 -37.74 -11.80 4.95
C SER A 70 -37.29 -12.08 6.38
N ILE A 71 -36.02 -12.49 6.58
CA ILE A 71 -35.42 -12.70 7.89
C ILE A 71 -35.05 -11.33 8.48
N ALA A 72 -35.57 -11.02 9.68
CA ALA A 72 -35.36 -9.71 10.32
C ALA A 72 -33.88 -9.39 10.61
N GLU A 73 -33.13 -10.38 11.10
CA GLU A 73 -31.69 -10.28 11.36
C GLU A 73 -30.96 -11.51 10.78
N PRO A 74 -30.61 -11.49 9.48
CA PRO A 74 -29.94 -12.62 8.85
C PRO A 74 -28.52 -12.77 9.42
N THR A 75 -28.11 -14.03 9.59
CA THR A 75 -26.75 -14.40 9.97
C THR A 75 -25.73 -13.94 8.92
N PRO A 76 -24.43 -13.84 9.25
CA PRO A 76 -23.40 -13.47 8.28
C PRO A 76 -23.35 -14.42 7.08
N GLU A 77 -23.58 -15.72 7.30
CA GLU A 77 -23.65 -16.73 6.25
C GLU A 77 -24.85 -16.51 5.32
N GLN A 78 -26.03 -16.25 5.88
CA GLN A 78 -27.23 -15.94 5.10
C GLN A 78 -27.08 -14.64 4.29
N ARG A 79 -26.32 -13.66 4.78
CA ARG A 79 -25.99 -12.45 4.00
C ARG A 79 -25.03 -12.76 2.87
N ALA A 80 -23.97 -13.54 3.12
CA ALA A 80 -23.06 -13.98 2.07
C ALA A 80 -23.79 -14.81 1.00
N GLU A 81 -24.76 -15.64 1.42
CA GLU A 81 -25.63 -16.39 0.52
C GLU A 81 -26.51 -15.45 -0.32
N MET A 82 -27.10 -14.43 0.29
CA MET A 82 -27.88 -13.42 -0.45
C MET A 82 -27.02 -12.68 -1.48
N ASP A 83 -25.80 -12.26 -1.11
CA ASP A 83 -24.85 -11.63 -2.03
C ASP A 83 -24.47 -12.58 -3.18
N ALA A 84 -24.31 -13.88 -2.89
CA ALA A 84 -24.01 -14.89 -3.89
C ALA A 84 -25.17 -15.10 -4.87
N TRP A 85 -26.42 -15.16 -4.38
CA TRP A 85 -27.61 -15.23 -5.23
C TRP A 85 -27.77 -13.98 -6.12
N GLU A 86 -27.46 -12.79 -5.59
CA GLU A 86 -27.47 -11.57 -6.40
C GLU A 86 -26.40 -11.64 -7.50
N VAL A 87 -25.19 -12.11 -7.18
CA VAL A 87 -24.14 -12.28 -8.18
C VAL A 87 -24.57 -13.29 -9.24
N ASP A 88 -25.07 -14.47 -8.86
CA ASP A 88 -25.47 -15.53 -9.80
C ASP A 88 -26.58 -15.07 -10.77
N GLY A 89 -27.65 -14.48 -10.23
CA GLY A 89 -28.79 -14.03 -11.03
C GLY A 89 -28.49 -12.86 -11.96
N TYR A 90 -27.52 -11.99 -11.62
CA TYR A 90 -27.26 -10.74 -12.34
C TYR A 90 -25.92 -10.70 -13.09
N VAL A 91 -24.98 -11.63 -12.86
CA VAL A 91 -23.65 -11.60 -13.52
C VAL A 91 -23.75 -11.71 -15.04
N ASN A 92 -24.80 -12.35 -15.57
CA ASN A 92 -25.04 -12.51 -17.00
C ASN A 92 -26.22 -11.66 -17.51
N ASP A 93 -26.86 -10.88 -16.64
CA ASP A 93 -27.97 -9.99 -16.99
C ASP A 93 -27.49 -8.90 -17.97
N PRO A 94 -28.06 -8.80 -19.19
CA PRO A 94 -27.58 -7.86 -20.20
C PRO A 94 -27.60 -6.39 -19.76
N ALA A 95 -28.63 -5.99 -19.01
CA ALA A 95 -28.75 -4.63 -18.48
C ALA A 95 -27.64 -4.32 -17.46
N THR A 96 -27.39 -5.23 -16.51
CA THR A 96 -26.31 -5.12 -15.53
C THR A 96 -24.94 -5.10 -16.21
N ARG A 97 -24.74 -5.93 -17.24
CA ARG A 97 -23.50 -5.95 -18.04
C ARG A 97 -23.28 -4.68 -18.84
N SER A 98 -24.35 -4.10 -19.40
CA SER A 98 -24.28 -2.80 -20.08
C SER A 98 -23.93 -1.69 -19.10
N LEU A 99 -24.63 -1.62 -17.96
CA LEU A 99 -24.37 -0.64 -16.92
C LEU A 99 -22.93 -0.74 -16.42
N PHE A 100 -22.43 -1.95 -16.17
CA PHE A 100 -21.04 -2.15 -15.76
C PHE A 100 -20.04 -1.76 -16.85
N LYS A 101 -20.35 -2.01 -18.14
CA LYS A 101 -19.50 -1.60 -19.26
C LYS A 101 -19.37 -0.07 -19.32
N GLU A 102 -20.44 0.65 -19.03
CA GLU A 102 -20.47 2.12 -19.04
C GLU A 102 -19.79 2.74 -17.81
N THR A 103 -19.97 2.13 -16.64
CA THR A 103 -19.58 2.73 -15.34
C THR A 103 -18.33 2.12 -14.72
N GLY A 104 -17.92 0.93 -15.15
CA GLY A 104 -16.92 0.12 -14.45
C GLY A 104 -17.34 -0.33 -13.04
N GLY A 105 -18.62 -0.20 -12.70
CA GLY A 105 -19.14 -0.40 -11.35
C GLY A 105 -19.21 0.87 -10.49
N SER A 106 -18.62 1.97 -10.95
CA SER A 106 -18.55 3.20 -10.15
C SER A 106 -19.93 3.79 -9.87
N GLY A 107 -20.16 4.20 -8.62
CA GLY A 107 -21.47 4.64 -8.13
C GLY A 107 -22.49 3.52 -7.86
N TYR A 108 -22.14 2.25 -8.13
CA TYR A 108 -23.00 1.08 -7.90
C TYR A 108 -22.30 -0.02 -7.09
N MET A 109 -21.21 0.32 -6.39
CA MET A 109 -20.44 -0.63 -5.59
C MET A 109 -21.17 -1.08 -4.31
N ASP A 110 -22.36 -0.54 -4.01
CA ASP A 110 -23.27 -1.08 -3.01
C ASP A 110 -23.83 -2.45 -3.42
N ARG A 111 -23.93 -2.72 -4.74
CA ARG A 111 -24.41 -3.99 -5.29
C ARG A 111 -23.31 -5.06 -5.34
N PRO A 112 -23.50 -6.23 -4.70
CA PRO A 112 -22.58 -7.37 -4.77
C PRO A 112 -22.14 -7.74 -6.19
N VAL A 113 -23.06 -7.78 -7.15
CA VAL A 113 -22.73 -8.11 -8.54
C VAL A 113 -21.78 -7.11 -9.19
N MET A 114 -21.91 -5.81 -8.90
CA MET A 114 -21.04 -4.78 -9.46
C MET A 114 -19.63 -4.87 -8.88
N ARG A 115 -19.51 -5.11 -7.57
CA ARG A 115 -18.21 -5.38 -6.93
C ARG A 115 -17.55 -6.63 -7.48
N HIS A 116 -18.31 -7.71 -7.65
CA HIS A 116 -17.82 -8.96 -8.22
C HIS A 116 -17.30 -8.75 -9.66
N LEU A 117 -18.05 -8.03 -10.50
CA LEU A 117 -17.62 -7.71 -11.85
C LEU A 117 -16.38 -6.82 -11.87
N ALA A 118 -16.28 -5.84 -10.97
CA ALA A 118 -15.13 -4.95 -10.84
C ALA A 118 -13.87 -5.71 -10.40
N GLU A 119 -13.99 -6.56 -9.36
CA GLU A 119 -12.90 -7.40 -8.88
C GLU A 119 -12.42 -8.34 -9.98
N ARG A 120 -13.35 -9.01 -10.67
CA ARG A 120 -13.03 -9.94 -11.75
C ARG A 120 -12.37 -9.23 -12.92
N LYS A 121 -12.84 -8.03 -13.30
CA LYS A 121 -12.21 -7.20 -14.34
C LYS A 121 -10.78 -6.84 -13.95
N TRP A 122 -10.58 -6.31 -12.75
CA TRP A 122 -9.25 -5.88 -12.27
C TRP A 122 -8.24 -7.03 -12.25
N LYS A 123 -8.65 -8.21 -11.75
CA LYS A 123 -7.80 -9.41 -11.77
C LYS A 123 -7.53 -9.89 -13.19
N LYS A 124 -8.55 -9.95 -14.05
CA LYS A 124 -8.42 -10.43 -15.45
C LYS A 124 -7.55 -9.51 -16.31
N GLU A 125 -7.61 -8.20 -16.08
CA GLU A 125 -6.75 -7.21 -16.75
C GLU A 125 -5.32 -7.20 -16.20
N GLY A 126 -5.00 -8.07 -15.24
CA GLY A 126 -3.66 -8.20 -14.67
C GLY A 126 -3.32 -7.11 -13.65
N GLY A 127 -4.30 -6.33 -13.18
CA GLY A 127 -4.06 -5.23 -12.26
C GLY A 127 -3.48 -5.69 -10.92
N GLN A 128 -3.95 -6.84 -10.40
CA GLN A 128 -3.39 -7.45 -9.19
C GLN A 128 -1.97 -7.96 -9.44
N ASP A 129 -1.73 -8.68 -10.53
CA ASP A 129 -0.41 -9.22 -10.87
C ASP A 129 0.62 -8.12 -11.12
N LEU A 130 0.20 -7.03 -11.75
CA LEU A 130 1.02 -5.86 -11.99
C LEU A 130 1.48 -5.24 -10.67
N ILE A 131 0.57 -4.93 -9.74
CA ILE A 131 0.96 -4.31 -8.47
C ILE A 131 1.83 -5.27 -7.63
N MET A 132 1.48 -6.56 -7.56
CA MET A 132 2.29 -7.56 -6.86
C MET A 132 3.70 -7.66 -7.45
N GLY A 133 3.80 -7.71 -8.79
CA GLY A 133 5.07 -7.70 -9.50
C GLY A 133 5.89 -6.46 -9.19
N ARG A 134 5.28 -5.27 -9.16
CA ARG A 134 5.97 -4.00 -8.86
C ARG A 134 6.44 -3.93 -7.42
N ILE A 135 5.67 -4.45 -6.47
CA ILE A 135 6.06 -4.50 -5.05
C ILE A 135 7.34 -5.32 -4.86
N TYR A 136 7.39 -6.54 -5.40
CA TYR A 136 8.58 -7.39 -5.26
C TYR A 136 9.76 -6.92 -6.12
N GLN A 137 9.53 -6.48 -7.37
CA GLN A 137 10.59 -5.97 -8.26
C GLN A 137 11.28 -4.73 -7.67
N ASN A 138 10.53 -3.84 -7.03
CA ASN A 138 11.08 -2.65 -6.40
C ASN A 138 11.38 -2.87 -4.90
N LYS A 139 11.42 -4.12 -4.43
CA LYS A 139 11.76 -4.51 -3.05
C LYS A 139 10.97 -3.79 -1.95
N VAL A 140 9.74 -3.35 -2.26
CA VAL A 140 8.84 -2.79 -1.22
C VAL A 140 8.60 -3.84 -0.14
N VAL A 141 8.44 -5.10 -0.58
CA VAL A 141 8.73 -6.28 0.23
C VAL A 141 10.14 -6.76 -0.15
N PRO A 142 11.09 -6.90 0.79
CA PRO A 142 10.90 -6.80 2.23
C PRO A 142 11.25 -5.43 2.83
N ASP A 143 11.64 -4.41 2.08
CA ASP A 143 12.29 -3.21 2.66
C ASP A 143 11.35 -2.35 3.52
N VAL A 144 10.11 -2.14 3.06
CA VAL A 144 9.12 -1.26 3.73
C VAL A 144 8.20 -2.08 4.63
N VAL A 145 7.65 -3.16 4.10
CA VAL A 145 6.73 -4.07 4.81
C VAL A 145 7.28 -5.49 4.75
N PRO A 146 7.03 -6.34 5.78
CA PRO A 146 7.67 -7.65 5.87
C PRO A 146 7.16 -8.61 4.79
N ASP A 147 5.86 -8.56 4.51
CA ASP A 147 5.18 -9.30 3.47
C ASP A 147 3.82 -8.61 3.19
N ILE A 148 3.00 -9.13 2.29
CA ILE A 148 1.67 -8.58 1.98
C ILE A 148 0.62 -9.67 1.75
N ALA A 149 -0.60 -9.39 2.19
CA ALA A 149 -1.78 -10.16 1.82
C ALA A 149 -2.34 -9.69 0.45
N PRO A 150 -3.34 -10.38 -0.14
CA PRO A 150 -4.01 -9.89 -1.33
C PRO A 150 -4.51 -8.46 -1.15
N LEU A 151 -4.12 -7.58 -2.06
CA LEU A 151 -4.43 -6.16 -2.01
C LEU A 151 -5.69 -5.85 -2.83
N ASN A 152 -6.33 -4.75 -2.48
CA ASN A 152 -7.30 -4.06 -3.31
C ASN A 152 -6.61 -2.97 -4.15
N PRO A 153 -7.22 -2.51 -5.26
CA PRO A 153 -6.69 -1.40 -6.04
C PRO A 153 -6.55 -0.13 -5.20
N LEU A 154 -5.32 0.40 -5.17
CA LEU A 154 -5.02 1.74 -4.70
C LEU A 154 -4.45 2.52 -5.89
N LEU A 155 -5.28 3.28 -6.57
CA LEU A 155 -4.92 3.99 -7.80
C LEU A 155 -4.36 5.37 -7.46
N LEU A 156 -3.19 5.67 -8.02
CA LEU A 156 -2.55 6.98 -7.94
C LEU A 156 -2.81 7.72 -9.24
N ALA A 157 -3.24 8.98 -9.14
CA ALA A 157 -3.43 9.85 -10.29
C ALA A 157 -2.79 11.21 -10.10
N VAL A 158 -2.21 11.73 -11.17
CA VAL A 158 -1.61 13.08 -11.25
C VAL A 158 -2.22 13.74 -12.48
N ASP A 159 -2.67 14.99 -12.37
CA ASP A 159 -3.33 15.72 -13.46
C ASP A 159 -4.46 14.94 -14.15
N ASN A 160 -5.29 14.25 -13.35
CA ASN A 160 -6.38 13.37 -13.79
C ASN A 160 -5.95 12.16 -14.63
N GLN A 161 -4.66 11.83 -14.66
CA GLN A 161 -4.14 10.63 -15.32
C GLN A 161 -3.71 9.60 -14.28
N THR A 162 -4.21 8.37 -14.43
CA THR A 162 -3.77 7.26 -13.57
C THR A 162 -2.33 6.89 -13.92
N ILE A 163 -1.50 6.80 -12.89
CA ILE A 163 -0.08 6.48 -13.01
C ILE A 163 0.11 4.99 -12.76
N GLU A 164 0.85 4.34 -13.66
CA GLU A 164 1.22 2.94 -13.48
C GLU A 164 2.15 2.77 -12.26
N PRO A 165 1.88 1.81 -11.35
CA PRO A 165 2.72 1.54 -10.20
C PRO A 165 4.19 1.30 -10.59
N GLY A 166 5.11 1.97 -9.88
CA GLY A 166 6.55 1.87 -10.11
C GLY A 166 7.07 2.68 -11.29
N SER A 167 6.24 3.51 -11.91
CA SER A 167 6.68 4.48 -12.92
C SER A 167 7.64 5.51 -12.32
N THR A 168 8.59 5.97 -13.13
CA THR A 168 9.47 7.08 -12.74
C THR A 168 8.86 8.38 -13.24
N MET A 169 8.78 9.38 -12.36
CA MET A 169 8.18 10.68 -12.64
C MET A 169 9.09 11.81 -12.15
N ASP A 170 8.85 13.00 -12.66
CA ASP A 170 9.52 14.21 -12.21
C ASP A 170 9.02 14.60 -10.81
N SER A 171 9.91 14.98 -9.90
CA SER A 171 9.51 15.36 -8.53
C SER A 171 8.53 16.54 -8.50
N ARG A 172 8.60 17.46 -9.48
CA ARG A 172 7.68 18.59 -9.62
C ARG A 172 6.23 18.15 -9.79
N SER A 173 5.99 17.02 -10.46
CA SER A 173 4.64 16.49 -10.70
C SER A 173 3.90 16.07 -9.42
N ILE A 174 4.65 15.84 -8.33
CA ILE A 174 4.13 15.47 -7.01
C ILE A 174 4.57 16.47 -5.93
N GLU A 175 4.78 17.73 -6.33
CA GLU A 175 4.90 18.85 -5.39
C GLU A 175 3.67 18.94 -4.48
N LYS A 176 2.49 18.73 -5.06
CA LYS A 176 1.24 18.55 -4.32
C LYS A 176 0.96 17.05 -4.15
N PRO A 177 0.25 16.66 -3.08
CA PRO A 177 -0.14 15.26 -2.91
C PRO A 177 -0.96 14.79 -4.11
N PRO A 178 -0.66 13.61 -4.68
CA PRO A 178 -1.41 13.08 -5.82
C PRO A 178 -2.84 12.68 -5.43
N ALA A 179 -3.71 12.53 -6.44
CA ALA A 179 -4.99 11.88 -6.27
C ALA A 179 -4.78 10.40 -5.94
N LEU A 180 -5.52 9.90 -4.94
CA LEU A 180 -5.40 8.53 -4.45
C LEU A 180 -6.81 7.97 -4.22
N HIS A 181 -7.15 6.93 -4.96
CA HIS A 181 -8.47 6.29 -4.95
C HIS A 181 -8.33 4.83 -4.53
N TYR A 182 -9.11 4.42 -3.54
CA TYR A 182 -9.09 3.05 -3.03
C TYR A 182 -10.43 2.40 -3.31
N GLN A 183 -10.41 1.23 -3.95
CA GLN A 183 -11.61 0.44 -4.21
C GLN A 183 -11.57 -0.85 -3.39
N SER A 184 -12.41 -0.95 -2.36
CA SER A 184 -12.63 -2.23 -1.69
C SER A 184 -13.69 -3.05 -2.42
N PHE A 185 -13.44 -4.34 -2.69
CA PHE A 185 -14.45 -5.25 -3.23
C PHE A 185 -15.26 -5.97 -2.15
N GLN A 186 -14.80 -5.91 -0.90
CA GLN A 186 -15.44 -6.53 0.26
C GLN A 186 -15.80 -5.48 1.30
N HIS A 187 -16.91 -5.71 2.01
CA HIS A 187 -17.26 -4.87 3.14
C HIS A 187 -16.23 -5.03 4.26
N PRO A 188 -15.82 -3.93 4.92
CA PRO A 188 -14.89 -4.04 6.02
C PRO A 188 -15.53 -4.77 7.22
N SER A 189 -16.83 -4.58 7.47
CA SER A 189 -17.54 -5.35 8.49
C SER A 189 -18.86 -5.88 7.92
N ILE A 190 -19.52 -6.75 8.68
CA ILE A 190 -20.76 -7.41 8.23
C ILE A 190 -21.84 -6.33 8.01
N PRO A 191 -22.38 -6.17 6.79
CA PRO A 191 -23.50 -5.26 6.49
C PRO A 191 -24.71 -5.57 7.35
N THR A 192 -25.54 -4.59 7.68
CA THR A 192 -26.82 -4.79 8.38
C THR A 192 -27.94 -4.00 7.72
N ASN A 193 -29.20 -4.30 8.04
CA ASN A 193 -30.34 -3.53 7.52
C ASN A 193 -30.27 -2.03 7.90
N LYS A 194 -29.64 -1.70 9.04
CA LYS A 194 -29.43 -0.31 9.49
C LYS A 194 -28.19 0.34 8.87
N ASN A 195 -27.20 -0.47 8.49
CA ASN A 195 -25.94 -0.04 7.92
C ASN A 195 -25.54 -1.00 6.79
N PRO A 196 -26.12 -0.85 5.58
CA PRO A 196 -25.90 -1.78 4.48
C PRO A 196 -24.51 -1.62 3.85
N ASN A 197 -23.88 -0.46 4.01
CA ASN A 197 -22.54 -0.17 3.50
C ASN A 197 -21.63 0.26 4.64
N PRO A 198 -21.27 -0.67 5.54
CA PRO A 198 -20.45 -0.32 6.68
C PRO A 198 -19.09 0.20 6.24
N SER A 199 -18.63 1.25 6.93
CA SER A 199 -17.29 1.80 6.78
C SER A 199 -16.34 1.27 7.85
N ALA A 200 -15.04 1.36 7.59
CA ALA A 200 -13.99 1.24 8.58
C ALA A 200 -13.04 2.42 8.47
N LEU A 201 -12.22 2.60 9.50
CA LEU A 201 -11.17 3.60 9.51
C LEU A 201 -9.90 3.03 8.90
N TYR A 202 -9.16 3.88 8.18
CA TYR A 202 -7.91 3.53 7.52
C TYR A 202 -6.82 4.54 7.85
N THR A 203 -5.57 4.10 7.77
CA THR A 203 -4.37 4.92 7.92
C THR A 203 -3.54 4.84 6.65
N LEU A 204 -3.27 5.99 6.04
CA LEU A 204 -2.37 6.14 4.91
C LEU A 204 -0.99 6.57 5.40
N VAL A 205 0.02 5.81 5.01
CA VAL A 205 1.44 6.06 5.29
C VAL A 205 2.16 6.22 3.96
N VAL A 206 2.89 7.30 3.77
CA VAL A 206 3.71 7.53 2.57
C VAL A 206 5.16 7.71 2.97
N VAL A 207 6.03 6.84 2.47
CA VAL A 207 7.43 6.75 2.90
C VAL A 207 8.39 6.65 1.71
N ASN A 208 9.57 7.22 1.88
CA ASN A 208 10.73 7.02 1.01
C ASN A 208 11.77 6.16 1.75
N PRO A 209 12.00 4.89 1.37
CA PRO A 209 13.00 4.03 1.99
C PRO A 209 14.45 4.29 1.52
N ASP A 210 14.67 5.21 0.58
CA ASP A 210 15.92 5.41 -0.13
C ASP A 210 16.62 6.74 0.25
N GLU A 211 16.40 7.26 1.46
CA GLU A 211 17.04 8.50 1.92
C GLU A 211 18.49 8.21 2.35
N PRO A 212 19.52 8.80 1.72
CA PRO A 212 20.92 8.46 2.02
C PRO A 212 21.30 8.76 3.48
N ASP A 213 21.88 7.76 4.16
CA ASP A 213 22.49 7.91 5.48
C ASP A 213 24.01 7.83 5.33
N THR A 214 24.65 9.00 5.28
CA THR A 214 26.09 9.12 5.09
C THR A 214 26.90 8.68 6.30
N VAL A 215 26.31 8.69 7.50
CA VAL A 215 26.98 8.31 8.74
C VAL A 215 27.09 6.79 8.83
N ASN A 216 26.00 6.09 8.49
CA ASN A 216 25.95 4.63 8.55
C ASN A 216 26.30 3.94 7.22
N HIS A 217 26.65 4.71 6.19
CA HIS A 217 26.91 4.21 4.83
C HIS A 217 25.76 3.32 4.29
N SER A 218 24.53 3.73 4.56
CA SER A 218 23.32 2.97 4.24
C SER A 218 22.21 3.89 3.73
N TYR A 219 21.00 3.35 3.61
CA TYR A 219 19.79 4.14 3.40
C TYR A 219 18.95 4.15 4.68
N SER A 220 18.22 5.24 4.86
CA SER A 220 17.24 5.45 5.92
C SER A 220 15.87 5.67 5.29
N THR A 221 14.82 5.52 6.10
CA THR A 221 13.45 5.77 5.65
C THR A 221 12.98 7.14 6.12
N ARG A 222 12.38 7.91 5.21
CA ARG A 222 11.76 9.20 5.50
C ARG A 222 10.25 9.14 5.34
N LEU A 223 9.51 9.66 6.33
CA LEU A 223 8.06 9.82 6.27
C LEU A 223 7.69 11.09 5.50
N HIS A 224 6.98 10.93 4.39
CA HIS A 224 6.47 12.02 3.56
C HIS A 224 5.05 12.44 3.95
N TYR A 225 4.21 11.49 4.36
CA TYR A 225 2.83 11.76 4.73
C TYR A 225 2.29 10.72 5.72
N LEU A 226 1.51 11.17 6.71
CA LEU A 226 0.78 10.28 7.61
C LEU A 226 -0.61 10.83 7.89
N LYS A 227 -1.61 10.03 7.58
CA LYS A 227 -3.02 10.38 7.77
C LYS A 227 -3.78 9.20 8.35
N THR A 228 -4.56 9.45 9.39
CA THR A 228 -5.29 8.41 10.13
C THR A 228 -6.80 8.63 10.00
N ASP A 229 -7.55 7.64 10.47
CA ASP A 229 -8.99 7.75 10.73
C ASP A 229 -9.80 8.09 9.48
N ILE A 230 -9.33 7.62 8.32
CA ILE A 230 -9.95 7.86 7.01
C ILE A 230 -11.15 6.90 6.90
N PRO A 231 -12.40 7.40 6.86
CA PRO A 231 -13.57 6.54 6.82
C PRO A 231 -13.83 6.05 5.39
N LEU A 232 -13.58 4.77 5.12
CA LEU A 232 -13.82 4.19 3.78
C LEU A 232 -14.78 3.00 3.86
N SER A 233 -15.60 2.86 2.83
CA SER A 233 -16.52 1.74 2.61
C SER A 233 -16.39 1.22 1.17
N VAL A 234 -17.20 0.25 0.78
CA VAL A 234 -17.21 -0.25 -0.61
C VAL A 234 -17.71 0.80 -1.61
N ILE A 235 -18.48 1.79 -1.16
CA ILE A 235 -19.04 2.88 -1.99
C ILE A 235 -18.16 4.14 -1.99
N SER A 236 -16.99 4.10 -1.36
CA SER A 236 -16.06 5.23 -1.29
C SER A 236 -15.08 5.27 -2.49
N ASP A 237 -15.42 4.61 -3.60
CA ASP A 237 -14.57 4.43 -4.78
C ASP A 237 -14.14 5.75 -5.43
N SER A 238 -15.05 6.72 -5.40
CA SER A 238 -14.88 8.03 -6.00
C SER A 238 -14.11 9.01 -5.08
N GLU A 239 -13.82 8.63 -3.84
CA GLU A 239 -13.18 9.51 -2.87
C GLU A 239 -11.68 9.62 -3.08
N HIS A 240 -11.17 10.85 -3.11
CA HIS A 240 -9.74 11.12 -3.02
C HIS A 240 -9.29 11.08 -1.56
N ILE A 241 -8.55 10.04 -1.18
CA ILE A 241 -8.17 9.77 0.21
C ILE A 241 -7.30 10.88 0.85
N ILE A 242 -6.47 11.56 0.04
CA ILE A 242 -5.58 12.62 0.54
C ILE A 242 -6.31 13.98 0.69
N ASN A 243 -7.58 14.08 0.29
CA ASN A 243 -8.43 15.26 0.49
C ASN A 243 -8.48 15.71 1.96
N SER A 244 -8.35 17.01 2.22
CA SER A 244 -8.36 17.60 3.56
C SER A 244 -9.62 17.33 4.40
N THR A 245 -10.74 16.93 3.79
CA THR A 245 -12.00 16.68 4.51
C THR A 245 -12.09 15.30 5.17
N LEU A 246 -11.34 14.32 4.68
CA LEU A 246 -11.38 12.95 5.18
C LEU A 246 -10.30 12.74 6.23
N GLY A 247 -10.61 11.99 7.30
CA GLY A 247 -9.66 11.58 8.32
C GLY A 247 -8.94 12.72 9.05
N LYS A 248 -7.81 12.37 9.66
CA LYS A 248 -6.98 13.28 10.46
C LYS A 248 -5.56 13.26 9.91
N GLU A 249 -5.10 14.42 9.45
CA GLU A 249 -3.69 14.59 9.06
C GLU A 249 -2.82 14.69 10.30
N ILE A 250 -1.85 13.78 10.42
CA ILE A 250 -0.88 13.73 11.52
C ILE A 250 0.45 14.35 11.09
N VAL A 251 0.89 14.01 9.88
CA VAL A 251 2.10 14.56 9.26
C VAL A 251 1.71 15.06 7.88
N SER A 252 1.88 16.36 7.66
CA SER A 252 1.54 17.03 6.40
C SER A 252 2.39 16.55 5.22
N TRP A 253 1.92 16.79 4.00
CA TRP A 253 2.64 16.36 2.80
C TRP A 253 4.00 17.06 2.68
N GLU A 254 5.07 16.26 2.58
CA GLU A 254 6.38 16.71 2.13
C GLU A 254 6.65 16.12 0.73
N PRO A 255 6.95 16.95 -0.29
CA PRO A 255 7.33 16.43 -1.62
C PRO A 255 8.61 15.60 -1.55
N ILE A 256 8.74 14.60 -2.41
CA ILE A 256 9.99 13.87 -2.54
C ILE A 256 11.04 14.71 -3.28
N ALA A 257 12.25 14.79 -2.73
CA ALA A 257 13.33 15.62 -3.27
C ALA A 257 14.65 14.84 -3.28
N PRO A 258 14.82 13.90 -4.22
CA PRO A 258 16.04 13.09 -4.33
C PRO A 258 17.27 13.99 -4.56
N PRO A 259 18.35 13.82 -3.79
CA PRO A 259 19.60 14.56 -4.01
C PRO A 259 20.26 14.25 -5.35
N LYS A 260 21.17 15.14 -5.79
CA LYS A 260 21.92 14.92 -7.02
C LYS A 260 22.89 13.74 -6.85
N HIS A 261 23.00 12.91 -7.89
CA HIS A 261 23.83 11.71 -7.95
C HIS A 261 23.46 10.58 -6.96
N THR A 262 22.22 10.56 -6.47
CA THR A 262 21.63 9.36 -5.86
C THR A 262 20.87 8.54 -6.91
N ASP A 263 20.58 7.28 -6.57
CA ASP A 263 19.70 6.44 -7.39
C ASP A 263 18.26 6.95 -7.37
N ARG A 264 17.37 6.25 -8.08
CA ARG A 264 15.93 6.55 -8.06
C ARG A 264 15.35 6.26 -6.68
N HIS A 265 14.75 7.27 -6.05
CA HIS A 265 14.07 7.09 -4.76
C HIS A 265 12.63 6.61 -4.99
N ARG A 266 12.22 5.60 -4.23
CA ARG A 266 10.86 5.07 -4.19
C ARG A 266 10.01 5.96 -3.27
N LEU A 267 8.81 6.29 -3.70
CA LEU A 267 7.77 6.86 -2.84
C LEU A 267 6.63 5.85 -2.74
N VAL A 268 6.54 5.20 -1.58
CA VAL A 268 5.64 4.07 -1.34
C VAL A 268 4.44 4.53 -0.52
N PHE A 269 3.25 4.27 -1.03
CA PHE A 269 1.97 4.54 -0.40
C PHE A 269 1.45 3.22 0.18
N VAL A 270 1.24 3.17 1.50
CA VAL A 270 0.72 1.99 2.20
C VAL A 270 -0.56 2.38 2.94
N LEU A 271 -1.66 1.71 2.60
CA LEU A 271 -2.95 1.90 3.24
C LEU A 271 -3.23 0.74 4.20
N PHE A 272 -3.37 1.06 5.48
CA PHE A 272 -3.71 0.13 6.54
C PHE A 272 -5.17 0.28 6.94
N ARG A 273 -5.86 -0.82 7.15
CA ARG A 273 -7.15 -0.84 7.82
C ARG A 273 -6.96 -0.85 9.34
N GLN A 274 -7.68 0.01 10.04
CA GLN A 274 -7.70 0.04 11.50
C GLN A 274 -8.73 -0.96 12.04
N TYR A 275 -8.31 -1.77 13.01
CA TYR A 275 -9.19 -2.72 13.71
C TYR A 275 -9.57 -2.27 15.13
N LYS A 276 -8.77 -1.37 15.70
CA LYS A 276 -8.97 -0.77 17.02
C LYS A 276 -8.91 0.74 16.85
N ASP A 277 -9.40 1.48 17.83
CA ASP A 277 -9.14 2.92 17.95
C ASP A 277 -7.68 3.11 18.39
N THR A 278 -6.75 2.84 17.47
CA THR A 278 -5.34 2.70 17.83
C THR A 278 -4.62 4.04 17.83
N PHE A 279 -5.11 5.03 17.09
CA PHE A 279 -4.46 6.35 16.93
C PHE A 279 -4.89 7.40 17.94
N SER A 280 -5.93 7.14 18.75
CA SER A 280 -6.21 7.91 19.97
C SER A 280 -5.00 7.97 20.93
N LYS A 281 -4.09 7.01 20.84
CA LYS A 281 -2.85 6.92 21.63
C LYS A 281 -1.71 7.80 21.13
N LEU A 282 -1.80 8.35 19.91
CA LEU A 282 -0.71 9.13 19.34
C LEU A 282 -0.73 10.55 19.95
N THR A 283 0.11 10.77 20.96
CA THR A 283 0.22 12.06 21.68
C THR A 283 0.93 13.15 20.86
N SER A 284 1.78 12.76 19.91
CA SER A 284 2.54 13.65 19.04
C SER A 284 2.83 13.00 17.69
N ALA A 285 3.00 13.81 16.65
CA ALA A 285 3.41 13.32 15.34
C ALA A 285 4.76 12.58 15.43
N PRO A 286 4.93 11.43 14.76
CA PRO A 286 6.21 10.75 14.69
C PRO A 286 7.24 11.61 13.91
N PRO A 287 8.54 11.44 14.20
CA PRO A 287 9.59 12.09 13.42
C PRO A 287 9.54 11.61 11.97
N ARG A 288 10.03 12.46 11.06
CA ARG A 288 10.10 12.10 9.64
C ARG A 288 11.30 11.22 9.35
N GLU A 289 12.43 11.52 9.99
CA GLU A 289 13.69 10.80 9.84
C GLU A 289 13.61 9.42 10.47
N ASN A 290 14.26 8.43 9.85
CA ASN A 290 14.35 7.05 10.34
C ASN A 290 13.00 6.41 10.66
N PHE A 291 11.94 6.80 9.94
CA PHE A 291 10.59 6.31 10.19
C PHE A 291 10.45 4.86 9.72
N ASN A 292 10.12 3.94 10.62
CA ASN A 292 10.00 2.52 10.29
C ASN A 292 8.54 2.04 10.30
N VAL A 293 8.05 1.62 9.12
CA VAL A 293 6.67 1.12 8.95
C VAL A 293 6.43 -0.17 9.74
N ARG A 294 7.43 -1.05 9.91
CA ARG A 294 7.29 -2.25 10.76
C ARG A 294 7.14 -1.90 12.23
N SER A 295 7.90 -0.91 12.71
CA SER A 295 7.76 -0.41 14.07
C SER A 295 6.39 0.24 14.30
N LEU A 296 5.86 0.96 13.29
CA LEU A 296 4.49 1.45 13.30
C LEU A 296 3.51 0.27 13.41
N MET A 297 3.64 -0.75 12.58
CA MET A 297 2.75 -1.92 12.61
C MET A 297 2.77 -2.60 13.99
N ALA A 298 3.94 -2.77 14.59
CA ALA A 298 4.08 -3.34 15.92
C ALA A 298 3.45 -2.44 17.02
N THR A 299 3.66 -1.13 16.94
CA THR A 299 3.12 -0.16 17.91
C THR A 299 1.59 -0.13 17.91
N PHE A 300 0.98 -0.31 16.72
CA PHE A 300 -0.47 -0.23 16.53
C PHE A 300 -1.14 -1.60 16.38
N ASP A 301 -0.45 -2.70 16.72
CA ASP A 301 -0.94 -4.08 16.56
C ASP A 301 -1.54 -4.35 15.17
N PHE A 302 -0.93 -3.82 14.11
CA PHE A 302 -1.41 -4.01 12.75
C PHE A 302 -0.96 -5.39 12.23
N PRO A 303 -1.89 -6.36 12.07
CA PRO A 303 -1.57 -7.63 11.44
C PRO A 303 -1.25 -7.44 9.95
N LEU A 304 -0.66 -8.44 9.31
CA LEU A 304 -0.31 -8.37 7.90
C LEU A 304 -1.51 -8.08 6.98
N ASN A 305 -2.68 -8.66 7.29
CA ASN A 305 -3.93 -8.45 6.56
C ASN A 305 -4.57 -7.07 6.81
N SER A 306 -4.00 -6.24 7.69
CA SER A 306 -4.37 -4.83 7.77
C SER A 306 -3.88 -4.04 6.57
N ILE A 307 -2.84 -4.49 5.87
CA ILE A 307 -2.38 -3.87 4.63
C ILE A 307 -3.41 -4.20 3.55
N VAL A 308 -4.19 -3.20 3.15
CA VAL A 308 -5.29 -3.37 2.19
C VAL A 308 -4.98 -2.83 0.80
N GLY A 309 -4.01 -1.92 0.69
CA GLY A 309 -3.64 -1.30 -0.57
C GLY A 309 -2.21 -0.78 -0.52
N ILE A 310 -1.46 -0.99 -1.59
CA ILE A 310 -0.13 -0.43 -1.79
C ILE A 310 -0.05 0.13 -3.21
N ASN A 311 0.62 1.27 -3.35
CA ASN A 311 1.08 1.76 -4.64
C ASN A 311 2.47 2.41 -4.45
N LEU A 312 3.22 2.60 -5.53
CA LEU A 312 4.49 3.30 -5.48
C LEU A 312 4.73 4.09 -6.77
N VAL A 313 5.53 5.14 -6.66
CA VAL A 313 6.17 5.83 -7.78
C VAL A 313 7.66 5.99 -7.48
N LYS A 314 8.45 6.34 -8.48
CA LYS A 314 9.87 6.66 -8.30
C LYS A 314 10.15 8.07 -8.80
N THR A 315 11.09 8.74 -8.17
CA THR A 315 11.64 10.01 -8.64
C THR A 315 13.15 9.96 -8.62
N GLN A 316 13.78 10.83 -9.41
CA GLN A 316 15.23 11.01 -9.42
C GLN A 316 15.52 12.49 -9.65
N TRP A 317 16.71 12.91 -9.24
CA TRP A 317 17.18 14.25 -9.54
C TRP A 317 17.32 14.45 -11.06
N THR A 318 16.90 15.61 -11.55
CA THR A 318 17.11 16.07 -12.93
C THR A 318 17.53 17.54 -12.90
N GLU A 319 18.18 18.02 -13.96
CA GLU A 319 18.54 19.45 -14.08
C GLU A 319 17.29 20.34 -13.97
N GLU A 320 16.19 19.92 -14.57
CA GLU A 320 14.91 20.65 -14.57
C GLU A 320 14.20 20.69 -13.22
N SER A 321 14.46 19.69 -12.36
CA SER A 321 13.88 19.61 -11.01
C SER A 321 14.80 20.15 -9.92
N SER A 322 16.03 20.55 -10.26
CA SER A 322 17.06 20.99 -9.32
C SER A 322 16.60 22.11 -8.39
N GLU A 323 16.04 23.20 -8.94
CA GLU A 323 15.53 24.32 -8.15
C GLU A 323 14.37 23.91 -7.23
N HIS A 324 13.46 23.08 -7.74
CA HIS A 324 12.37 22.52 -6.94
C HIS A 324 12.89 21.69 -5.77
N ILE A 325 13.87 20.82 -6.03
CA ILE A 325 14.52 19.97 -5.03
C ILE A 325 15.19 20.83 -3.95
N ASP A 326 15.98 21.83 -4.33
CA ASP A 326 16.63 22.75 -3.39
C ASP A 326 15.60 23.52 -2.54
N ASN A 327 14.51 23.98 -3.15
CA ASN A 327 13.42 24.64 -2.43
C ASN A 327 12.73 23.72 -1.42
N VAL A 328 12.55 22.43 -1.74
CA VAL A 328 12.00 21.43 -0.79
C VAL A 328 12.96 21.21 0.38
N TRP A 329 14.26 21.06 0.12
CA TRP A 329 15.26 20.92 1.19
C TRP A 329 15.31 22.16 2.10
N LYS A 330 15.25 23.35 1.53
CA LYS A 330 15.21 24.61 2.29
C LYS A 330 13.97 24.73 3.15
N LYS A 331 12.80 24.44 2.59
CA LYS A 331 11.52 24.60 3.28
C LYS A 331 11.27 23.55 4.35
N TYR A 332 11.58 22.28 4.07
CA TYR A 332 11.18 21.16 4.93
C TYR A 332 12.32 20.55 5.74
N ARG A 333 13.58 20.77 5.33
CA ARG A 333 14.75 20.13 5.93
C ARG A 333 15.75 21.12 6.52
N GLY A 334 15.52 22.44 6.35
CA GLY A 334 16.34 23.50 6.92
C GLY A 334 17.74 23.63 6.30
N ALA A 335 17.97 23.00 5.14
CA ALA A 335 19.23 23.08 4.41
C ALA A 335 19.09 24.03 3.22
N ASP A 336 20.05 24.94 3.00
CA ASP A 336 19.96 25.94 1.91
C ASP A 336 19.81 25.33 0.51
N LYS A 337 20.37 24.14 0.31
CA LYS A 337 20.32 23.35 -0.93
C LYS A 337 20.37 21.86 -0.62
N ALA A 338 19.94 21.03 -1.56
CA ALA A 338 20.09 19.59 -1.46
C ALA A 338 21.58 19.20 -1.48
N PRO A 339 21.97 18.13 -0.75
CA PRO A 339 23.31 17.60 -0.84
C PRO A 339 23.60 17.10 -2.27
N VAL A 340 24.86 17.20 -2.67
CA VAL A 340 25.33 16.68 -3.95
C VAL A 340 26.30 15.57 -3.63
N PHE A 341 25.98 14.35 -4.09
CA PHE A 341 26.84 13.19 -3.90
C PHE A 341 27.86 13.09 -5.04
N SER A 342 28.95 12.36 -4.83
CA SER A 342 29.89 12.08 -5.91
C SER A 342 29.24 11.18 -6.96
N GLU A 343 29.52 11.41 -8.24
CA GLU A 343 29.15 10.45 -9.29
C GLU A 343 29.76 9.09 -8.97
N PHE A 344 28.90 8.08 -8.76
CA PHE A 344 29.35 6.71 -8.77
C PHE A 344 29.84 6.40 -10.18
N ALA A 345 31.16 6.30 -10.37
CA ALA A 345 31.69 5.72 -11.58
C ALA A 345 31.18 4.28 -11.67
N HIS A 346 30.39 3.96 -12.70
CA HIS A 346 29.89 2.61 -12.99
C HIS A 346 31.01 1.54 -13.20
N HIS A 347 32.27 1.88 -12.94
CA HIS A 347 33.43 0.99 -13.04
C HIS A 347 33.41 -0.18 -12.04
N ALA A 348 32.55 -0.15 -11.04
CA ALA A 348 32.30 -1.30 -10.17
C ALA A 348 30.93 -1.94 -10.48
N ARG A 349 30.65 -2.26 -11.75
CA ARG A 349 29.79 -3.42 -12.00
C ARG A 349 30.47 -4.59 -11.31
N SER A 350 29.91 -4.97 -10.16
CA SER A 350 30.06 -6.25 -9.46
C SER A 350 30.90 -7.21 -10.28
N ALA A 351 32.07 -7.59 -9.78
CA ALA A 351 32.90 -8.62 -10.39
C ALA A 351 31.99 -9.69 -10.99
N LYS A 352 32.02 -9.86 -12.33
CA LYS A 352 31.18 -10.85 -12.99
C LYS A 352 31.33 -12.14 -12.17
N PRO A 353 30.23 -12.82 -11.81
CA PRO A 353 30.33 -14.04 -11.03
C PRO A 353 31.36 -14.94 -11.72
N LEU A 354 32.33 -15.40 -10.94
CA LEU A 354 33.45 -16.17 -11.46
C LEU A 354 32.91 -17.29 -12.35
N SER A 355 33.50 -17.44 -13.53
CA SER A 355 33.13 -18.53 -14.44
C SER A 355 33.34 -19.88 -13.74
N PRO A 356 32.67 -20.96 -14.17
CA PRO A 356 32.89 -22.29 -13.60
C PRO A 356 34.37 -22.71 -13.57
N VAL A 357 35.16 -22.24 -14.54
CA VAL A 357 36.61 -22.46 -14.60
C VAL A 357 37.36 -21.67 -13.52
N GLN A 358 36.99 -20.39 -13.35
CA GLN A 358 37.60 -19.54 -12.33
C GLN A 358 37.28 -20.02 -10.92
N LYS A 359 36.03 -20.46 -10.66
CA LYS A 359 35.64 -21.06 -9.38
C LYS A 359 36.44 -22.33 -9.06
N ARG A 360 36.71 -23.18 -10.07
CA ARG A 360 37.55 -24.38 -9.89
C ARG A 360 38.99 -24.03 -9.60
N ALA A 361 39.55 -23.03 -10.28
CA ALA A 361 40.92 -22.57 -10.06
C ALA A 361 41.10 -21.97 -8.66
N GLU A 362 40.12 -21.19 -8.20
CA GLU A 362 40.13 -20.60 -6.85
C GLU A 362 39.98 -21.68 -5.77
N ALA A 363 39.07 -22.64 -5.93
CA ALA A 363 38.94 -23.78 -5.01
C ALA A 363 40.22 -24.63 -4.93
N LEU A 364 40.96 -24.78 -6.03
CA LEU A 364 42.27 -25.45 -6.03
C LEU A 364 43.33 -24.63 -5.29
N ARG A 365 43.36 -23.31 -5.49
CA ARG A 365 44.27 -22.41 -4.77
C ARG A 365 44.00 -22.42 -3.28
N GLU A 366 42.74 -22.40 -2.88
CA GLU A 366 42.34 -22.39 -1.47
C GLU A 366 42.67 -23.72 -0.79
N ARG A 367 42.48 -24.86 -1.47
CA ARG A 367 42.95 -26.16 -0.99
C ARG A 367 44.48 -26.24 -0.88
N ALA A 368 45.20 -25.65 -1.85
CA ALA A 368 46.66 -25.61 -1.79
C ALA A 368 47.14 -24.76 -0.63
N TRP A 369 46.53 -23.59 -0.43
CA TRP A 369 46.77 -22.72 0.71
C TRP A 369 46.49 -23.41 2.04
N GLN A 370 45.34 -24.07 2.18
CA GLN A 370 44.99 -24.80 3.39
C GLN A 370 45.99 -25.91 3.70
N ARG A 371 46.44 -26.68 2.70
CA ARG A 371 47.51 -27.67 2.90
C ARG A 371 48.81 -27.03 3.37
N SER A 372 49.21 -25.91 2.76
CA SER A 372 50.42 -25.21 3.17
C SER A 372 50.32 -24.66 4.60
N VAL A 373 49.14 -24.19 5.00
CA VAL A 373 48.89 -23.77 6.39
C VAL A 373 48.94 -24.96 7.34
N GLU A 374 48.29 -26.08 7.02
CA GLU A 374 48.33 -27.31 7.83
C GLU A 374 49.75 -27.91 7.96
N GLU A 375 50.55 -27.82 6.90
CA GLU A 375 51.95 -28.25 6.88
C GLU A 375 52.82 -27.37 7.78
N LEU A 376 52.66 -26.05 7.71
CA LEU A 376 53.32 -25.12 8.61
C LEU A 376 52.89 -25.32 10.08
N GLU A 377 51.60 -25.52 10.33
CA GLU A 377 51.10 -25.80 11.68
C GLU A 377 51.66 -27.12 12.22
N ARG A 378 51.85 -28.14 11.37
CA ARG A 378 52.47 -29.41 11.75
C ARG A 378 53.97 -29.26 12.02
N GLU A 379 54.71 -28.50 11.21
CA GLU A 379 56.14 -28.20 11.46
C GLU A 379 56.33 -27.38 12.74
N MET A 380 55.42 -26.46 13.04
CA MET A 380 55.45 -25.69 14.28
C MET A 380 55.06 -26.51 15.52
N ALA A 381 54.41 -27.67 15.34
CA ALA A 381 53.94 -28.54 16.41
C ALA A 381 54.88 -29.70 16.75
N ASP A 382 56.00 -29.86 16.03
CA ASP A 382 56.98 -30.93 16.27
C ASP A 382 58.27 -30.37 16.90
N PRO A 383 58.40 -30.34 18.24
CA PRO A 383 59.64 -29.95 18.90
C PRO A 383 60.55 -31.17 19.05
N THR A 384 61.33 -31.51 18.03
CA THR A 384 62.42 -32.48 18.17
C THR A 384 63.80 -31.82 18.09
N GLU A 385 64.38 -31.73 19.29
CA GLU A 385 65.79 -31.93 19.67
C GLU A 385 66.89 -31.16 18.92
N ILE A 386 67.28 -30.04 19.52
CA ILE A 386 68.63 -29.51 19.41
C ILE A 386 69.52 -30.41 20.28
N GLU A 387 70.34 -31.26 19.66
CA GLU A 387 71.41 -31.99 20.36
C GLU A 387 72.41 -30.97 20.94
N GLU A 388 72.48 -30.89 22.27
CA GLU A 388 73.55 -30.20 22.99
C GLU A 388 74.84 -31.03 22.88
N GLU A 389 75.80 -30.57 22.06
CA GLU A 389 77.17 -31.08 22.12
C GLU A 389 77.86 -30.60 23.41
N ASP A 390 78.21 -31.60 24.21
CA ASP A 390 78.90 -31.56 25.50
C ASP A 390 80.23 -30.77 25.46
N VAL A 391 80.34 -29.71 26.28
CA VAL A 391 81.61 -29.04 26.60
C VAL A 391 82.06 -29.47 28.00
N PRO A 392 83.17 -30.23 28.16
CA PRO A 392 83.61 -30.66 29.47
C PRO A 392 84.35 -29.53 30.21
N ARG A 393 83.86 -29.17 31.39
CA ARG A 393 84.58 -28.38 32.41
C ARG A 393 85.15 -29.29 33.50
N SER A 394 86.47 -29.43 33.56
CA SER A 394 87.27 -29.56 34.81
C SER A 394 88.76 -29.38 34.45
N GLY A 395 89.63 -28.73 35.22
CA GLY A 395 89.52 -28.25 36.60
C GLY A 395 90.54 -27.15 36.95
N LYS A 396 90.36 -26.65 38.18
CA LYS A 396 91.21 -25.75 39.00
C LYS A 396 92.60 -26.39 39.31
N PRO A 397 93.40 -25.82 40.23
CA PRO A 397 93.99 -24.47 40.34
C PRO A 397 95.53 -24.54 40.53
N GLU A 398 96.23 -23.44 40.27
CA GLU A 398 97.23 -22.76 41.13
C GLU A 398 97.97 -21.69 40.33
#